data_AF-A0A354YVY4-F1
#
_entry.id   AF-A0A354YVY4-F1
#
_cell.length_a   1.000
_cell.length_b   1.000
_cell.length_c   1.000
_cell.angle_alpha   90.00
_cell.angle_beta   90.00
_cell.angle_gamma   90.00
#
_symmetry.space_group_name_H-M   'P 1'
#
loop_
_entity.id
_entity.type
_entity.pdbx_description
1 polymer ?
#
loop_
_entity_poly.entity_id
_entity_poly.type
_entity_poly.pdbx_seq_one_letter_code
_entity_poly.pdbx_strand_id
1 'polypeptide(L)' 'MPAKKKRGAQTLVFDKPPVITSWASIAGPKEGQGPWGQDFDWSMEDYLFGEESWEKAENKMLRE' A
#
# COMPACT_ATOMS: atom_id res chain seq x y z
N MET A 1 -10.56 26.27 20.39
CA MET A 1 -10.76 26.70 18.99
C MET A 1 -10.58 25.49 18.09
N PRO A 2 -11.49 25.19 17.15
CA PRO A 2 -11.25 24.10 16.20
C PRO A 2 -9.94 24.38 15.44
N ALA A 3 -9.13 23.35 15.24
CA ALA A 3 -7.95 23.46 14.38
C ALA A 3 -8.41 24.01 13.01
N LYS A 4 -7.70 25.02 12.45
CA LYS A 4 -8.09 25.75 11.22
C LYS A 4 -8.49 24.86 10.03
N LYS A 5 -8.04 23.60 10.03
CA LYS A 5 -8.24 22.61 8.98
C LYS A 5 -9.48 21.73 9.18
N LYS A 6 -10.19 21.77 10.31
CA LYS A 6 -11.33 20.88 10.58
C LYS A 6 -12.64 21.41 9.99
N ARG A 7 -13.33 20.59 9.19
CA ARG A 7 -14.68 20.86 8.66
C ARG A 7 -15.65 19.79 9.19
N GLY A 8 -16.76 20.21 9.78
CA GLY A 8 -17.75 19.28 10.36
C GLY A 8 -17.19 18.45 11.52
N ALA A 9 -17.65 17.21 11.67
CA ALA A 9 -17.34 16.37 12.83
C ALA A 9 -15.93 15.77 12.81
N GLN A 10 -15.47 15.27 11.65
CA GLN A 10 -14.25 14.45 11.53
C GLN A 10 -13.45 14.69 10.23
N THR A 11 -13.81 15.70 9.42
CA THR A 11 -13.12 15.95 8.14
C THR A 11 -12.02 16.99 8.30
N LEU A 12 -10.86 16.73 7.68
CA LEU A 12 -9.77 17.70 7.54
C LEU A 12 -9.72 18.22 6.10
N VAL A 13 -9.65 19.53 5.94
CA VAL A 13 -9.49 20.25 4.67
C VAL A 13 -8.18 21.00 4.72
N PHE A 14 -7.32 20.73 3.73
CA PHE A 14 -6.01 21.36 3.61
C PHE A 14 -6.10 22.58 2.70
N ASP A 15 -5.54 23.72 3.11
CA ASP A 15 -5.46 24.93 2.26
C ASP A 15 -4.62 24.71 1.00
N LYS A 16 -3.64 23.80 1.09
CA LYS A 16 -2.84 23.29 -0.01
C LYS A 16 -3.01 21.77 -0.04
N PRO A 17 -3.87 21.23 -0.92
CA PRO A 17 -4.12 19.80 -0.98
C PRO A 17 -2.83 19.01 -1.26
N PRO A 18 -2.50 17.97 -0.47
CA PRO A 18 -1.40 17.08 -0.83
C PRO A 18 -1.77 16.31 -2.10
N VAL A 19 -0.76 15.91 -2.86
CA VAL A 19 -0.87 15.04 -4.03
C VAL A 19 -0.03 13.79 -3.79
N ILE A 20 -0.49 12.64 -4.28
CA ILE A 20 0.28 11.40 -4.29
C ILE A 20 1.24 11.49 -5.48
N THR A 21 2.54 11.56 -5.20
CA THR A 21 3.57 11.69 -6.24
C THR A 21 4.05 10.34 -6.79
N SER A 22 3.88 9.29 -6.01
CA SER A 22 4.25 7.92 -6.35
C SER A 22 3.51 6.94 -5.45
N TRP A 23 3.33 5.72 -5.92
CA TRP A 23 2.83 4.58 -5.16
C TRP A 23 3.46 3.31 -5.74
N ALA A 24 3.45 2.24 -4.96
CA ALA A 24 3.75 0.90 -5.40
C ALA A 24 2.90 -0.09 -4.59
N SER A 25 2.61 -1.25 -5.18
CA SER A 25 1.80 -2.30 -4.60
C SER A 25 2.40 -3.66 -4.92
N ILE A 26 2.64 -4.45 -3.87
CA ILE A 26 3.16 -5.81 -3.96
C ILE A 26 2.10 -6.75 -3.43
N ALA A 27 1.83 -7.83 -4.17
CA ALA A 27 0.78 -8.79 -3.84
C ALA A 27 1.27 -10.24 -3.94
N GLY A 28 0.57 -11.14 -3.25
CA GLY A 28 0.87 -12.56 -3.27
C GLY A 28 0.49 -13.24 -4.59
N PRO A 29 0.86 -14.53 -4.75
CA PRO A 29 0.59 -15.29 -5.97
C PRO A 29 -0.90 -15.39 -6.32
N LYS A 30 -1.77 -15.52 -5.30
CA LYS A 30 -3.21 -15.66 -5.50
C LYS A 30 -3.84 -14.37 -6.01
N GLU A 31 -3.44 -13.24 -5.42
CA GLU A 31 -3.90 -11.92 -5.81
C GLU A 31 -3.40 -11.55 -7.22
N GLY A 32 -2.16 -11.93 -7.55
CA GLY A 32 -1.59 -11.77 -8.90
C GLY A 32 -2.24 -12.63 -9.99
N GLN A 33 -2.87 -13.75 -9.63
CA GLN A 33 -3.69 -14.54 -10.55
C GLN A 33 -5.13 -14.00 -10.66
N GLY A 34 -5.47 -12.98 -9.87
CA GLY A 34 -6.76 -12.33 -9.87
C GLY A 34 -6.99 -11.43 -11.10
N PRO A 35 -8.20 -10.90 -11.26
CA PRO A 35 -8.57 -10.06 -12.41
C PRO A 35 -7.77 -8.76 -12.51
N TRP A 36 -7.16 -8.32 -11.40
CA TRP A 36 -6.33 -7.11 -11.31
C TRP A 36 -4.84 -7.44 -11.17
N GLY A 37 -4.43 -8.68 -11.45
CA GLY A 37 -3.04 -9.12 -11.25
C GLY A 37 -2.01 -8.28 -11.99
N GLN A 38 -2.39 -7.73 -13.14
CA GLN A 38 -1.54 -6.86 -13.97
C GLN A 38 -1.45 -5.41 -13.47
N ASP A 39 -2.28 -5.02 -12.50
CA ASP A 39 -2.29 -3.66 -11.94
C ASP A 39 -1.32 -3.51 -10.76
N PHE A 40 -0.85 -4.62 -10.19
CA PHE A 40 0.18 -4.60 -9.15
C PHE A 40 1.56 -4.34 -9.77
N ASP A 41 2.37 -3.55 -9.07
CA ASP A 41 3.75 -3.26 -9.48
C ASP A 41 4.63 -4.51 -9.37
N TRP A 42 4.31 -5.40 -8.42
CA TRP A 42 4.95 -6.71 -8.28
C TRP A 42 3.99 -7.78 -7.75
N SER A 43 3.82 -8.88 -8.48
CA SER A 43 3.25 -10.12 -7.94
C SER A 43 4.34 -11.12 -7.54
N MET A 44 4.33 -11.54 -6.28
CA MET A 44 5.25 -12.54 -5.73
C MET A 44 5.04 -13.91 -6.39
N GLU A 45 6.13 -14.62 -6.66
CA GLU A 45 6.10 -15.96 -7.25
C GLU A 45 5.68 -17.05 -6.25
N ASP A 46 5.99 -16.84 -4.97
CA ASP A 46 5.64 -17.71 -3.86
C ASP A 46 5.22 -16.90 -2.62
N TYR A 47 4.60 -17.56 -1.64
CA TYR A 47 4.05 -16.87 -0.47
C TYR A 47 5.10 -16.41 0.56
N LEU A 48 6.31 -16.98 0.56
CA LEU A 48 7.40 -16.61 1.44
C LEU A 48 8.33 -15.57 0.83
N PHE A 49 8.12 -15.18 -0.44
CA PHE A 49 9.00 -14.25 -1.15
C PHE A 49 10.48 -14.70 -1.15
N GLY A 50 10.72 -16.01 -1.12
CA GLY A 50 12.05 -16.60 -0.95
C GLY A 50 12.67 -16.48 0.45
N GLU A 51 11.91 -16.07 1.47
CA GLU A 51 12.36 -15.96 2.86
C GLU A 51 12.08 -17.22 3.70
N GLU A 52 12.73 -17.30 4.85
CA GLU A 52 12.61 -18.45 5.77
C GLU A 52 11.34 -18.43 6.63
N SER A 53 10.69 -17.27 6.77
CA SER A 53 9.48 -17.11 7.57
C SER A 53 8.55 -16.04 7.00
N TRP A 54 7.30 -16.07 7.43
CA TRP A 54 6.27 -15.11 7.03
C TRP A 54 6.61 -13.68 7.43
N GLU A 55 7.16 -13.47 8.62
CA GLU A 55 7.54 -12.15 9.13
C GLU A 55 8.68 -11.54 8.31
N LYS A 56 9.62 -12.38 7.86
CA LYS A 56 10.70 -11.95 6.95
C LYS A 56 10.15 -11.61 5.57
N ALA A 57 9.21 -12.41 5.05
CA ALA A 57 8.54 -12.13 3.78
C ALA A 57 7.81 -10.78 3.81
N GLU A 58 7.01 -10.52 4.85
CA GLU A 58 6.30 -9.24 5.02
C GLU A 58 7.28 -8.06 5.17
N ASN A 59 8.38 -8.25 5.90
CA ASN A 59 9.42 -7.23 5.99
C ASN A 59 10.04 -6.91 4.62
N LYS A 60 10.31 -7.94 3.81
CA LYS A 60 10.84 -7.79 2.45
C LYS A 60 9.86 -7.06 1.54
N MET A 61 8.56 -7.39 1.60
CA MET A 61 7.52 -6.68 0.84
C MET A 61 7.49 -5.16 1.11
N LEU A 62 7.88 -4.71 2.31
CA LEU A 62 7.93 -3.28 2.65
C LEU A 62 9.22 -2.58 2.23
N ARG A 63 10.26 -3.35 1.88
CA ARG A 63 11.59 -2.83 1.51
C ARG A 63 11.78 -2.66 0.01
N GLU A 64 11.13 -3.51 -0.77
CA GLU A 64 11.03 -3.41 -2.23
C GLU A 64 10.04 -2.31 -2.64
#